data_AF-A0A2H3G4J0-F1
#
_entry.id   AF-A0A2H3G4J0-F1
#
_cell.length_a   1.000
_cell.length_b   1.000
_cell.length_c   1.000
_cell.angle_alpha   90.00
_cell.angle_beta   90.00
_cell.angle_gamma   90.00
#
_symmetry.space_group_name_H-M   'P 1'
#
loop_
_entity.id
_entity.type
_entity.pdbx_description
1 polymer ?
#
loop_
_entity_poly.entity_id
_entity_poly.type
_entity_poly.pdbx_seq_one_letter_code
_entity_poly.pdbx_strand_id
1 'polypeptide(L)'
;MEQAKCLYMMKETADGHGLFAEELIKAGTRIIHERPILTVSQAETKTKAEYRCVVDQVADLSDSEQQRLMDLYHNDKKLREFSFLQGQLCPGTDLDAGIVLAKFYTNAASITSGGLECGLFTIFCRMNHSCTPNICWVYDEPTGFMEIYAVRDIDKDEEITNSYIEVAISYQARMKELSNWGFQCQCAACEGPDAAKHDERRRRIAQIKDILDIYQDSRKTDDAPKFAEIPKTDLEALKLGEESLALLSDEELVEQLGVMYGLCSKFAKGAGLYDFAEDYEEMEFEILVITTGDFVD
;
A
#
# COMPACT_ATOMS: atom_id res chain seq x y z
N MET A 1 26.33 -19.20 -2.33
CA MET A 1 25.02 -18.54 -2.26
C MET A 1 24.28 -18.92 -3.52
N GLU A 2 23.25 -19.77 -3.41
CA GLU A 2 22.32 -19.98 -4.53
C GLU A 2 21.74 -18.62 -4.91
N GLN A 3 21.76 -18.31 -6.20
CA GLN A 3 21.09 -17.14 -6.73
C GLN A 3 19.60 -17.36 -6.45
N ALA A 4 18.99 -16.54 -5.60
CA ALA A 4 17.58 -16.67 -5.27
C ALA A 4 16.78 -16.70 -6.58
N LYS A 5 15.93 -17.72 -6.73
CA LYS A 5 15.10 -17.89 -7.92
C LYS A 5 14.16 -16.69 -8.05
N CYS A 6 14.14 -16.06 -9.22
CA CYS A 6 13.16 -15.01 -9.53
C CYS A 6 11.78 -15.66 -9.68
N LEU A 7 10.80 -15.27 -8.87
CA LEU A 7 9.44 -15.83 -8.86
C LEU A 7 8.50 -15.16 -9.87
N TYR A 8 8.96 -14.11 -10.54
CA TYR A 8 8.15 -13.30 -11.43
C TYR A 8 8.90 -12.97 -12.72
N MET A 9 8.12 -12.62 -13.75
CA MET A 9 8.59 -12.04 -14.99
C MET A 9 7.87 -10.73 -15.26
N MET A 10 8.56 -9.79 -15.91
CA MET A 10 7.95 -8.56 -16.39
C MET A 10 7.35 -8.80 -17.77
N LYS A 11 6.10 -8.36 -17.98
CA LYS A 11 5.43 -8.39 -19.29
C LYS A 11 4.91 -6.98 -19.62
N GLU A 12 4.84 -6.64 -20.91
CA GLU A 12 4.10 -5.46 -21.36
C GLU A 12 2.60 -5.67 -21.15
N THR A 13 1.91 -4.62 -20.74
CA THR A 13 0.46 -4.57 -20.47
C THR A 13 -0.13 -3.33 -21.15
N ALA A 14 -1.46 -3.19 -21.15
CA ALA A 14 -2.12 -2.01 -21.71
C ALA A 14 -1.70 -0.71 -20.99
N ASP A 15 -1.38 -0.81 -19.70
CA ASP A 15 -1.04 0.31 -18.82
C ASP A 15 0.50 0.46 -18.61
N GLY A 16 1.31 -0.26 -19.40
CA GLY A 16 2.77 -0.19 -19.36
C GLY A 16 3.40 -1.55 -19.14
N HIS A 17 3.91 -1.81 -17.94
CA HIS A 17 4.52 -3.09 -17.57
C HIS A 17 3.82 -3.64 -16.33
N GLY A 18 3.70 -4.97 -16.27
CA GLY A 18 3.19 -5.69 -15.11
C GLY A 18 4.16 -6.79 -14.69
N LEU A 19 4.12 -7.21 -13.43
CA LEU A 19 4.82 -8.40 -12.96
C LEU A 19 3.85 -9.57 -12.94
N PHE A 20 4.29 -10.74 -13.41
CA PHE A 20 3.49 -11.95 -13.50
C PHE A 20 4.23 -13.11 -12.86
N ALA A 21 3.51 -13.98 -12.15
CA ALA A 21 4.12 -15.12 -11.48
C ALA A 21 4.64 -16.15 -12.51
N GLU A 22 5.89 -16.59 -12.35
CA GLU A 22 6.53 -17.62 -13.20
C GLU A 22 6.05 -19.04 -12.85
N GLU A 23 5.56 -19.20 -11.62
CA GLU A 23 5.03 -20.42 -11.04
C GLU A 23 4.04 -20.08 -9.92
N LEU A 24 3.43 -21.11 -9.30
CA LEU A 24 2.59 -20.91 -8.13
C LEU A 24 3.41 -20.30 -6.98
N ILE A 25 3.04 -19.10 -6.54
CA ILE A 25 3.58 -18.44 -5.35
C ILE A 25 2.60 -18.69 -4.21
N LYS A 26 3.08 -19.27 -3.10
CA LYS A 26 2.24 -19.53 -1.93
C LYS A 26 2.06 -18.28 -1.09
N ALA A 27 0.88 -18.16 -0.45
CA ALA A 27 0.65 -17.13 0.58
C ALA A 27 1.80 -17.11 1.60
N GLY A 28 2.22 -15.91 2.03
CA GLY A 28 3.36 -15.67 2.91
C GLY A 28 4.73 -15.75 2.24
N THR A 29 4.83 -16.07 0.94
CA THR A 29 6.12 -16.10 0.24
C THR A 29 6.64 -14.68 0.00
N ARG A 30 7.88 -14.39 0.41
CA ARG A 30 8.58 -13.15 0.03
C ARG A 30 8.94 -13.18 -1.47
N ILE A 31 8.30 -12.32 -2.25
CA ILE A 31 8.45 -12.22 -3.70
C ILE A 31 9.65 -11.33 -4.07
N ILE A 32 9.75 -10.16 -3.43
CA ILE A 32 10.75 -9.13 -3.73
C ILE A 32 11.39 -8.66 -2.43
N HIS A 33 12.68 -8.35 -2.52
CA HIS A 33 13.49 -7.73 -1.49
C HIS A 33 14.37 -6.69 -2.18
N GLU A 34 13.93 -5.43 -2.17
CA GLU A 34 14.49 -4.34 -3.00
C GLU A 34 14.92 -3.14 -2.14
N ARG A 35 16.03 -2.49 -2.49
CA ARG A 35 16.42 -1.19 -1.91
C ARG A 35 15.89 -0.04 -2.74
N PRO A 36 15.52 1.09 -2.12
CA PRO A 36 15.18 2.27 -2.88
C PRO A 36 16.43 2.79 -3.60
N ILE A 37 16.25 3.23 -4.85
CA ILE A 37 17.32 3.93 -5.58
C ILE A 37 17.34 5.42 -5.24
N LEU A 38 16.20 5.99 -4.83
CA LEU A 38 16.06 7.39 -4.43
C LEU A 38 15.15 7.44 -3.21
N THR A 39 15.43 8.33 -2.26
CA THR A 39 14.63 8.51 -1.05
C THR A 39 14.41 9.99 -0.73
N VAL A 40 13.34 10.29 0.00
CA VAL A 40 13.14 11.61 0.64
C VAL A 40 12.79 11.34 2.09
N SER A 41 13.45 12.01 3.02
CA SER A 41 13.13 11.96 4.44
C SER A 41 12.13 13.06 4.84
N GLN A 42 11.50 12.85 5.99
CA GLN A 42 10.62 13.85 6.59
C GLN A 42 11.37 15.16 6.88
N ALA A 43 12.68 15.12 7.10
CA ALA A 43 13.48 16.32 7.33
C ALA A 43 13.63 17.16 6.05
N GLU A 44 13.84 16.53 4.88
CA GLU A 44 13.86 17.27 3.62
C GLU A 44 12.49 17.86 3.30
N THR A 45 11.40 17.09 3.47
CA THR A 45 10.02 17.59 3.29
C THR A 45 9.73 18.79 4.20
N LYS A 46 10.12 18.74 5.48
CA LYS A 46 9.94 19.85 6.43
C LYS A 46 10.71 21.11 6.03
N THR A 47 11.87 20.94 5.39
CA THR A 47 12.73 22.05 4.96
C THR A 47 12.47 22.49 3.52
N LYS A 48 11.51 21.87 2.82
CA LYS A 48 11.21 22.10 1.40
C LYS A 48 12.40 21.82 0.47
N ALA A 49 13.23 20.86 0.85
CA ALA A 49 14.44 20.47 0.15
C ALA A 49 14.27 19.20 -0.69
N GLU A 50 13.07 18.62 -0.72
CA GLU A 50 12.77 17.32 -1.33
C GLU A 50 13.15 17.25 -2.82
N TYR A 51 12.86 18.28 -3.61
CA TYR A 51 13.21 18.28 -5.04
C TYR A 51 14.72 18.28 -5.27
N ARG A 52 15.44 19.06 -4.45
CA ARG A 52 16.90 19.13 -4.51
C ARG A 52 17.52 17.81 -4.10
N CYS A 53 17.00 17.22 -3.02
CA CYS A 53 17.40 15.91 -2.51
C CYS A 53 17.29 14.81 -3.58
N VAL A 54 16.16 14.74 -4.29
CA VAL A 54 15.96 13.76 -5.37
C VAL A 54 16.94 13.99 -6.52
N VAL A 55 17.07 15.23 -6.99
CA VAL A 55 17.93 15.57 -8.12
C VAL A 55 19.41 15.31 -7.82
N ASP A 56 19.88 15.64 -6.62
CA ASP A 56 21.28 15.45 -6.24
C ASP A 56 21.63 13.95 -6.07
N GLN A 57 20.71 13.12 -5.56
CA GLN A 57 20.92 11.66 -5.44
C GLN A 57 21.12 10.95 -6.78
N VAL A 58 20.61 11.50 -7.88
CA VAL A 58 20.80 10.91 -9.23
C VAL A 58 22.28 10.81 -9.60
N ALA A 59 23.12 11.71 -9.08
CA ALA A 59 24.56 11.71 -9.32
C ALA A 59 25.27 10.46 -8.79
N ASP A 60 24.68 9.81 -7.77
CA ASP A 60 25.23 8.62 -7.12
C ASP A 60 24.71 7.31 -7.76
N LEU A 61 23.76 7.39 -8.69
CA LEU A 61 23.21 6.23 -9.40
C LEU A 61 24.16 5.73 -10.49
N SER A 62 24.30 4.41 -10.60
CA SER A 62 24.93 3.77 -11.75
C SER A 62 24.15 4.00 -13.04
N ASP A 63 24.80 3.88 -14.20
CA ASP A 63 24.14 3.98 -15.51
C ASP A 63 22.93 3.04 -15.64
N SER A 64 23.03 1.85 -15.03
CA SER A 64 21.93 0.87 -15.01
C SER A 64 20.74 1.31 -14.15
N GLU A 65 20.99 1.97 -13.01
CA GLU A 65 19.94 2.52 -12.15
C GLU A 65 19.29 3.75 -12.79
N GLN A 66 20.10 4.62 -13.41
CA GLN A 66 19.62 5.76 -14.20
C GLN A 66 18.71 5.28 -15.33
N GLN A 67 19.10 4.25 -16.07
CA GLN A 67 18.24 3.67 -17.11
C GLN A 67 16.93 3.12 -16.51
N ARG A 68 16.99 2.33 -15.43
CA ARG A 68 15.78 1.80 -14.77
C ARG A 68 14.84 2.90 -14.28
N LEU A 69 15.39 3.97 -13.70
CA LEU A 69 14.65 5.17 -13.30
C LEU A 69 13.95 5.79 -14.51
N MET A 70 14.68 6.00 -15.61
CA MET A 70 14.15 6.63 -16.81
C MET A 70 13.15 5.77 -17.58
N ASP A 71 13.17 4.46 -17.39
CA ASP A 71 12.19 3.52 -17.93
C ASP A 71 10.87 3.49 -17.13
N LEU A 72 10.76 4.20 -16.00
CA LEU A 72 9.51 4.31 -15.24
C LEU A 72 8.51 5.24 -15.93
N TYR A 73 7.22 4.98 -15.74
CA TYR A 73 6.17 5.88 -16.21
C TYR A 73 6.21 7.22 -15.45
N HIS A 74 5.73 8.30 -16.07
CA HIS A 74 5.33 9.50 -15.34
C HIS A 74 3.98 9.95 -15.86
N ASN A 75 3.09 10.42 -14.99
CA ASN A 75 1.85 11.00 -15.48
C ASN A 75 2.07 12.42 -16.02
N ASP A 76 1.32 12.78 -17.07
CA ASP A 76 1.49 14.08 -17.74
C ASP A 76 1.21 15.28 -16.82
N LYS A 77 0.37 15.10 -15.80
CA LYS A 77 0.07 16.16 -14.84
C LYS A 77 1.31 16.48 -13.99
N LYS A 78 2.01 15.45 -13.51
CA LYS A 78 3.27 15.58 -12.77
C LYS A 78 4.37 16.17 -13.65
N LEU A 79 4.47 15.73 -14.90
CA LEU A 79 5.44 16.33 -15.82
C LEU A 79 5.19 17.85 -16.01
N ARG A 80 3.92 18.27 -16.13
CA ARG A 80 3.56 19.69 -16.19
C ARG A 80 3.86 20.44 -14.89
N GLU A 81 3.70 19.82 -13.73
CA GLU A 81 4.05 20.43 -12.44
C GLU A 81 5.55 20.81 -12.38
N PHE A 82 6.42 20.05 -13.05
CA PHE A 82 7.87 20.27 -13.07
C PHE A 82 8.39 20.96 -14.34
N SER A 83 7.52 21.50 -15.21
CA SER A 83 7.94 22.08 -16.50
C SER A 83 8.87 23.30 -16.34
N PHE A 84 8.88 23.94 -15.17
CA PHE A 84 9.79 25.05 -14.86
C PHE A 84 11.27 24.62 -14.74
N LEU A 85 11.54 23.31 -14.66
CA LEU A 85 12.87 22.70 -14.65
C LEU A 85 13.27 22.13 -16.02
N GLN A 86 12.43 22.27 -17.05
CA GLN A 86 12.70 21.70 -18.36
C GLN A 86 14.05 22.18 -18.92
N GLY A 87 14.90 21.24 -19.33
CA GLY A 87 16.25 21.48 -19.83
C GLY A 87 17.31 21.66 -18.74
N GLN A 88 16.94 21.63 -17.46
CA GLN A 88 17.90 21.57 -16.36
C GLN A 88 18.32 20.13 -16.13
N LEU A 89 19.62 19.88 -16.08
CA LEU A 89 20.17 18.53 -15.91
C LEU A 89 20.41 18.23 -14.42
N CYS A 90 20.23 16.96 -14.04
CA CYS A 90 20.68 16.48 -12.75
C CYS A 90 22.21 16.55 -12.67
N PRO A 91 22.80 16.96 -11.53
CA PRO A 91 24.25 17.10 -11.37
C PRO A 91 25.00 15.84 -11.80
N GLY A 92 26.04 16.00 -12.61
CA GLY A 92 26.89 14.88 -13.04
C GLY A 92 26.27 13.93 -14.08
N THR A 93 25.07 14.22 -14.59
CA THR A 93 24.37 13.36 -15.57
C THR A 93 23.85 14.17 -16.76
N ASP A 94 23.31 13.48 -17.76
CA ASP A 94 22.57 14.05 -18.89
C ASP A 94 21.03 13.95 -18.73
N LEU A 95 20.56 13.59 -17.53
CA LEU A 95 19.14 13.41 -17.24
C LEU A 95 18.45 14.73 -16.93
N ASP A 96 17.28 14.97 -17.51
CA ASP A 96 16.45 16.14 -17.24
C ASP A 96 15.81 16.04 -15.84
N ALA A 97 16.07 17.04 -15.00
CA ALA A 97 15.62 17.10 -13.61
C ALA A 97 14.09 17.15 -13.49
N GLY A 98 13.41 17.82 -14.43
CA GLY A 98 11.95 17.86 -14.45
C GLY A 98 11.34 16.49 -14.75
N ILE A 99 11.94 15.74 -15.69
CA ILE A 99 11.53 14.37 -16.00
C ILE A 99 11.80 13.42 -14.82
N VAL A 100 12.98 13.51 -14.20
CA VAL A 100 13.34 12.72 -13.01
C VAL A 100 12.32 12.94 -11.89
N LEU A 101 12.00 14.19 -11.55
CA LEU A 101 11.03 14.51 -10.50
C LEU A 101 9.64 14.01 -10.87
N ALA A 102 9.22 14.14 -12.14
CA ALA A 102 7.94 13.62 -12.59
C ALA A 102 7.83 12.09 -12.43
N LYS A 103 8.90 11.34 -12.76
CA LYS A 103 8.95 9.88 -12.55
C LYS A 103 8.98 9.54 -11.07
N PHE A 104 9.80 10.23 -10.27
CA PHE A 104 9.86 10.01 -8.83
C PHE A 104 8.48 10.19 -8.17
N TYR A 105 7.84 11.36 -8.35
CA TYR A 105 6.55 11.66 -7.71
C TYR A 105 5.34 10.97 -8.34
N THR A 106 5.52 10.24 -9.45
CA THR A 106 4.47 9.36 -9.98
C THR A 106 4.53 7.97 -9.33
N ASN A 107 5.72 7.51 -8.93
CA ASN A 107 5.94 6.09 -8.58
C ASN A 107 6.42 5.85 -7.15
N ALA A 108 6.95 6.86 -6.45
CA ALA A 108 7.52 6.69 -5.12
C ALA A 108 6.48 6.16 -4.13
N ALA A 109 6.84 5.13 -3.39
CA ALA A 109 6.04 4.58 -2.29
C ALA A 109 6.18 5.49 -1.07
N SER A 110 5.06 5.84 -0.41
CA SER A 110 5.11 6.55 0.86
C SER A 110 5.61 5.61 1.95
N ILE A 111 6.65 6.01 2.68
CA ILE A 111 7.24 5.24 3.77
C ILE A 111 7.16 6.12 5.01
N THR A 112 6.58 5.62 6.10
CA THR A 112 6.40 6.38 7.35
C THR A 112 7.31 5.91 8.49
N SER A 113 8.17 4.92 8.25
CA SER A 113 9.18 4.42 9.19
C SER A 113 10.57 5.01 8.89
N GLY A 114 11.53 4.88 9.82
CA GLY A 114 12.92 5.32 9.60
C GLY A 114 13.15 6.81 9.37
N GLY A 115 12.15 7.65 9.68
CA GLY A 115 12.19 9.07 9.34
C GLY A 115 12.10 9.36 7.85
N LEU A 116 11.84 8.34 7.02
CA LEU A 116 11.54 8.52 5.60
C LEU A 116 10.14 9.10 5.41
N GLU A 117 9.96 9.76 4.27
CA GLU A 117 8.66 10.19 3.73
C GLU A 117 8.26 9.30 2.54
N CYS A 118 9.21 9.02 1.65
CA CYS A 118 9.00 8.14 0.51
C CYS A 118 10.31 7.57 -0.06
N GLY A 119 10.18 6.53 -0.88
CA GLY A 119 11.28 5.90 -1.61
C GLY A 119 10.85 5.39 -2.99
N LEU A 120 11.79 5.36 -3.93
CA LEU A 120 11.57 4.88 -5.30
C LEU A 120 12.24 3.52 -5.51
N PHE A 121 11.43 2.53 -5.90
CA PHE A 121 11.80 1.12 -6.00
C PHE A 121 11.47 0.60 -7.40
N THR A 122 12.47 0.42 -8.24
CA THR A 122 12.27 0.24 -9.68
C THR A 122 11.53 -1.03 -10.08
N ILE A 123 11.57 -2.09 -9.27
CA ILE A 123 10.84 -3.34 -9.49
C ILE A 123 9.43 -3.21 -8.90
N PHE A 124 9.30 -2.73 -7.66
CA PHE A 124 8.00 -2.49 -7.02
C PHE A 124 7.08 -1.61 -7.89
N CYS A 125 7.63 -0.55 -8.49
CA CYS A 125 6.89 0.37 -9.35
C CYS A 125 6.40 -0.26 -10.69
N ARG A 126 6.69 -1.54 -10.94
CA ARG A 126 6.21 -2.29 -12.12
C ARG A 126 4.95 -3.11 -11.83
N MET A 127 4.51 -3.19 -10.58
CA MET A 127 3.25 -3.84 -10.25
C MET A 127 2.09 -2.90 -10.56
N ASN A 128 1.13 -3.39 -11.34
CA ASN A 128 -0.09 -2.65 -11.63
C ASN A 128 -1.03 -2.60 -10.42
N HIS A 129 -1.99 -1.69 -10.49
CA HIS A 129 -2.99 -1.53 -9.47
C HIS A 129 -4.08 -2.61 -9.53
N SER A 130 -4.49 -3.10 -8.36
CA SER A 130 -5.77 -3.78 -8.16
C SER A 130 -6.44 -3.25 -6.89
N CYS A 131 -7.77 -3.10 -6.91
CA CYS A 131 -8.53 -2.81 -5.68
C CYS A 131 -8.72 -4.06 -4.79
N THR A 132 -8.29 -5.23 -5.27
CA THR A 132 -8.16 -6.50 -4.56
C THR A 132 -6.74 -7.02 -4.81
N PRO A 133 -5.72 -6.36 -4.23
CA PRO A 133 -4.32 -6.71 -4.48
C PRO A 133 -4.01 -8.11 -3.96
N ASN A 134 -2.99 -8.75 -4.53
CA ASN A 134 -2.54 -10.08 -4.10
C ASN A 134 -1.17 -10.07 -3.41
N ILE A 135 -0.63 -8.88 -3.16
CA ILE A 135 0.55 -8.66 -2.32
C ILE A 135 0.26 -7.64 -1.23
N CYS A 136 1.10 -7.66 -0.22
CA CYS A 136 1.36 -6.57 0.71
C CYS A 136 2.86 -6.28 0.70
N TRP A 137 3.26 -5.18 1.31
CA TRP A 137 4.67 -4.83 1.43
C TRP A 137 4.97 -4.12 2.74
N VAL A 138 6.20 -4.28 3.21
CA VAL A 138 6.73 -3.60 4.39
C VAL A 138 8.08 -2.98 4.06
N TYR A 139 8.42 -1.90 4.76
CA TYR A 139 9.75 -1.31 4.72
C TYR A 139 10.47 -1.64 6.03
N ASP A 140 11.46 -2.53 5.95
CA ASP A 140 12.34 -2.90 7.05
C ASP A 140 13.37 -1.80 7.28
N GLU A 141 13.04 -0.88 8.19
CA GLU A 141 13.90 0.25 8.57
C GLU A 141 15.33 -0.17 8.96
N PRO A 142 15.54 -1.17 9.84
CA PRO A 142 16.87 -1.68 10.18
C PRO A 142 17.77 -2.03 8.99
N THR A 143 17.23 -2.66 7.95
CA THR A 143 18.03 -3.13 6.80
C THR A 143 17.96 -2.18 5.59
N GLY A 144 16.97 -1.30 5.56
CA GLY A 144 16.70 -0.32 4.51
C GLY A 144 16.07 -0.92 3.26
N PHE A 145 15.42 -2.08 3.37
CA PHE A 145 14.79 -2.79 2.25
C PHE A 145 13.27 -2.72 2.31
N MET A 146 12.66 -2.71 1.13
CA MET A 146 11.25 -3.05 0.95
C MET A 146 11.14 -4.55 0.69
N GLU A 147 10.24 -5.18 1.43
CA GLU A 147 9.89 -6.59 1.27
C GLU A 147 8.45 -6.70 0.81
N ILE A 148 8.20 -7.60 -0.14
CA ILE A 148 6.88 -7.80 -0.74
C ILE A 148 6.49 -9.26 -0.54
N TYR A 149 5.31 -9.48 0.01
CA TYR A 149 4.79 -10.79 0.36
C TYR A 149 3.48 -11.08 -0.38
N ALA A 150 3.29 -12.33 -0.81
CA ALA A 150 2.01 -12.78 -1.34
C ALA A 150 0.99 -12.92 -0.20
N VAL A 151 -0.16 -12.24 -0.27
CA VAL A 151 -1.21 -12.34 0.78
C VAL A 151 -2.16 -13.51 0.56
N ARG A 152 -2.10 -14.12 -0.61
CA ARG A 152 -2.79 -15.36 -0.99
C ARG A 152 -1.94 -16.13 -1.99
N ASP A 153 -2.38 -17.35 -2.33
CA ASP A 153 -1.78 -18.05 -3.46
C ASP A 153 -1.95 -17.24 -4.75
N ILE A 154 -0.88 -17.13 -5.54
CA ILE A 154 -0.84 -16.47 -6.85
C ILE A 154 -0.47 -17.54 -7.87
N ASP A 155 -1.39 -17.84 -8.77
CA ASP A 155 -1.21 -18.89 -9.76
C ASP A 155 -0.15 -18.51 -10.80
N LYS A 156 0.45 -19.52 -11.45
CA LYS A 156 1.34 -19.28 -12.58
C LYS A 156 0.63 -18.43 -13.64
N ASP A 157 1.35 -17.45 -14.19
CA ASP A 157 0.87 -16.48 -15.17
C ASP A 157 -0.18 -15.50 -14.65
N GLU A 158 -0.55 -15.54 -13.36
CA GLU A 158 -1.35 -14.50 -12.72
C GLU A 158 -0.51 -13.22 -12.51
N GLU A 159 -1.15 -12.06 -12.67
CA GLU A 159 -0.51 -10.77 -12.44
C GLU A 159 -0.34 -10.49 -10.95
N ILE A 160 0.85 -10.05 -10.56
CA ILE A 160 1.18 -9.58 -9.21
C ILE A 160 0.81 -8.11 -9.14
N THR A 161 -0.17 -7.79 -8.29
CA THR A 161 -0.80 -6.47 -8.23
C THR A 161 -0.76 -5.90 -6.81
N ASN A 162 -0.48 -4.61 -6.74
CA ASN A 162 -0.48 -3.82 -5.51
C ASN A 162 -1.70 -2.89 -5.48
N SER A 163 -2.04 -2.32 -4.31
CA SER A 163 -2.92 -1.16 -4.27
C SER A 163 -2.12 0.14 -4.29
N TYR A 164 -2.61 1.15 -5.03
CA TYR A 164 -2.03 2.50 -5.05
C TYR A 164 -2.75 3.45 -4.09
N ILE A 165 -3.86 3.00 -3.51
CA ILE A 165 -4.84 3.79 -2.78
C ILE A 165 -5.39 2.99 -1.60
N GLU A 166 -6.15 3.64 -0.72
CA GLU A 166 -7.00 2.91 0.21
C GLU A 166 -8.11 2.18 -0.55
N VAL A 167 -8.33 0.90 -0.25
CA VAL A 167 -9.24 0.03 -1.02
C VAL A 167 -10.55 -0.21 -0.31
N ALA A 168 -10.61 -0.06 1.01
CA ALA A 168 -11.81 -0.26 1.84
C ALA A 168 -12.73 0.97 1.84
N ILE A 169 -12.88 1.63 0.68
CA ILE A 169 -13.71 2.84 0.47
C ILE A 169 -14.60 2.67 -0.76
N SER A 170 -15.57 3.57 -0.93
CA SER A 170 -16.51 3.52 -2.07
C SER A 170 -15.81 3.55 -3.42
N TYR A 171 -16.43 2.96 -4.43
CA TYR A 171 -15.98 3.00 -5.82
C TYR A 171 -15.72 4.43 -6.30
N GLN A 172 -16.62 5.37 -5.97
CA GLN A 172 -16.44 6.78 -6.34
C GLN A 172 -15.17 7.38 -5.72
N ALA A 173 -14.87 7.06 -4.46
CA ALA A 173 -13.67 7.52 -3.78
C ALA A 173 -12.42 6.87 -4.42
N ARG A 174 -12.44 5.56 -4.67
CA ARG A 174 -11.34 4.85 -5.35
C ARG A 174 -11.05 5.45 -6.74
N MET A 175 -12.07 5.68 -7.57
CA MET A 175 -11.88 6.26 -8.91
C MET A 175 -11.35 7.69 -8.85
N LYS A 176 -11.78 8.46 -7.84
CA LYS A 176 -11.27 9.82 -7.63
C LYS A 176 -9.78 9.80 -7.28
N GLU A 177 -9.34 8.92 -6.39
CA GLU A 177 -7.94 8.81 -6.01
C GLU A 177 -7.09 8.29 -7.18
N LEU A 178 -7.55 7.24 -7.88
CA LEU A 178 -6.88 6.65 -9.03
C LEU A 178 -6.76 7.58 -10.24
N SER A 179 -7.60 8.62 -10.32
CA SER A 179 -7.54 9.60 -11.42
C SER A 179 -6.16 10.28 -11.57
N ASN A 180 -5.31 10.23 -10.54
CA ASN A 180 -3.93 10.72 -10.60
C ASN A 180 -3.01 9.87 -11.49
N TRP A 181 -3.35 8.62 -11.78
CA TRP A 181 -2.52 7.69 -12.57
C TRP A 181 -2.92 7.60 -14.05
N GLY A 182 -4.04 8.21 -14.44
CA GLY A 182 -4.43 8.31 -15.85
C GLY A 182 -5.01 7.04 -16.48
N PHE A 183 -5.36 6.03 -15.68
CA PHE A 183 -6.08 4.82 -16.11
C PHE A 183 -7.43 4.69 -15.39
N GLN A 184 -8.30 3.82 -15.91
CA GLN A 184 -9.54 3.39 -15.25
C GLN A 184 -9.36 1.96 -14.77
N CYS A 185 -9.55 1.70 -13.48
CA CYS A 185 -9.35 0.37 -12.91
C CYS A 185 -10.44 -0.60 -13.34
N GLN A 186 -10.03 -1.73 -13.93
CA GLN A 186 -10.91 -2.78 -14.46
C GLN A 186 -10.87 -4.07 -13.62
N CYS A 187 -10.35 -4.01 -12.39
CA CYS A 187 -10.29 -5.19 -11.51
C CYS A 187 -11.70 -5.71 -11.16
N ALA A 188 -11.78 -6.94 -10.63
CA ALA A 188 -13.04 -7.60 -10.30
C ALA A 188 -13.96 -6.77 -9.37
N ALA A 189 -13.38 -6.02 -8.43
CA ALA A 189 -14.14 -5.15 -7.53
C ALA A 189 -14.68 -3.86 -8.19
N CYS A 190 -14.20 -3.49 -9.38
CA CYS A 190 -14.61 -2.28 -10.10
C CYS A 190 -15.51 -2.59 -11.30
N GLU A 191 -15.20 -3.63 -12.07
CA GLU A 191 -15.93 -3.96 -13.31
C GLU A 191 -16.41 -5.42 -13.37
N GLY A 192 -16.15 -6.22 -12.33
CA GLY A 192 -16.59 -7.61 -12.26
C GLY A 192 -18.11 -7.77 -12.05
N PRO A 193 -18.62 -9.01 -12.18
CA PRO A 193 -20.06 -9.30 -12.04
C PRO A 193 -20.67 -8.87 -10.71
N ASP A 194 -19.87 -8.87 -9.64
CA ASP A 194 -20.28 -8.50 -8.28
C ASP A 194 -19.82 -7.08 -7.88
N ALA A 195 -19.37 -6.23 -8.81
CA ALA A 195 -18.83 -4.89 -8.52
C ALA A 195 -19.76 -4.03 -7.64
N ALA A 196 -21.08 -4.11 -7.85
CA ALA A 196 -22.06 -3.39 -7.03
C ALA A 196 -22.08 -3.89 -5.56
N LYS A 197 -21.90 -5.19 -5.34
CA LYS A 197 -21.80 -5.76 -3.99
C LYS A 197 -20.47 -5.39 -3.34
N HIS A 198 -19.38 -5.40 -4.10
CA HIS A 198 -18.08 -4.92 -3.62
C HIS A 198 -18.17 -3.46 -3.15
N ASP A 199 -18.80 -2.58 -3.93
CA ASP A 199 -19.02 -1.20 -3.53
C ASP A 199 -19.89 -1.07 -2.27
N GLU A 200 -20.97 -1.85 -2.16
CA GLU A 200 -21.83 -1.87 -0.98
C GLU A 200 -21.08 -2.29 0.29
N ARG A 201 -20.35 -3.41 0.23
CA ARG A 201 -19.55 -3.90 1.37
C ARG A 201 -18.47 -2.89 1.77
N ARG A 202 -17.73 -2.33 0.80
CA ARG A 202 -16.67 -1.34 1.09
C ARG A 202 -17.22 -0.02 1.63
N ARG A 203 -18.40 0.43 1.19
CA ARG A 203 -19.09 1.56 1.82
C ARG A 203 -19.43 1.29 3.27
N ARG A 204 -19.88 0.07 3.59
CA ARG A 204 -20.18 -0.33 4.96
C ARG A 204 -18.93 -0.45 5.82
N ILE A 205 -17.85 -1.05 5.30
CA ILE A 205 -16.54 -1.11 5.97
C ILE A 205 -16.04 0.30 6.30
N ALA A 206 -16.03 1.22 5.33
CA ALA A 206 -15.64 2.61 5.55
C ALA A 206 -16.48 3.29 6.64
N GLN A 207 -17.80 3.11 6.60
CA GLN A 207 -18.70 3.66 7.60
C GLN A 207 -18.41 3.12 9.00
N ILE A 208 -18.18 1.80 9.14
CA ILE A 208 -17.84 1.18 10.42
C ILE A 208 -16.51 1.73 10.93
N LYS A 209 -15.50 1.84 10.05
CA LYS A 209 -14.20 2.41 10.38
C LYS A 209 -14.34 3.83 10.95
N ASP A 210 -15.06 4.70 10.25
CA ASP A 210 -15.29 6.09 10.71
C ASP A 210 -15.99 6.13 12.09
N ILE A 211 -16.99 5.28 12.31
CA ILE A 211 -17.70 5.17 13.60
C ILE A 211 -16.74 4.73 14.71
N LEU A 212 -15.90 3.73 14.46
CA LEU A 212 -14.95 3.19 15.43
C LEU A 212 -13.83 4.18 15.73
N ASP A 213 -13.32 4.90 14.72
CA ASP A 213 -12.32 5.95 14.89
C ASP A 213 -12.84 7.05 15.82
N ILE A 214 -14.08 7.54 15.59
CA ILE A 214 -14.71 8.52 16.49
C ILE A 214 -14.91 7.95 17.89
N TYR A 215 -15.32 6.69 18.02
CA TYR A 215 -15.48 6.05 19.33
C TYR A 215 -14.15 5.99 20.10
N GLN A 216 -13.06 5.62 19.44
CA GLN A 216 -11.73 5.59 20.06
C GLN A 216 -11.24 6.98 20.47
N ASP A 217 -11.50 8.00 19.67
CA ASP A 217 -11.12 9.38 19.99
C ASP A 217 -11.98 10.01 21.08
N SER A 218 -13.25 9.62 21.18
CA SER A 218 -14.14 10.04 22.27
C SER A 218 -13.70 9.58 23.66
N ARG A 219 -12.87 8.53 23.73
CA ARG A 219 -12.23 8.10 24.98
C ARG A 219 -11.03 8.95 25.38
N LYS A 220 -10.47 9.72 24.44
CA LYS A 220 -9.31 10.57 24.67
C LYS A 220 -9.71 12.01 25.04
N THR A 221 -10.91 12.46 24.65
CA THR A 221 -11.37 13.84 24.86
C THR A 221 -12.84 13.92 25.30
N ASP A 222 -13.13 14.75 26.30
CA ASP A 222 -14.51 14.91 26.85
C ASP A 222 -15.49 15.64 25.89
N ASP A 223 -14.96 16.28 24.84
CA ASP A 223 -15.71 17.11 23.88
C ASP A 223 -16.13 16.37 22.59
N ALA A 224 -15.92 15.05 22.50
CA ALA A 224 -16.24 14.31 21.29
C ALA A 224 -17.76 14.28 21.00
N PRO A 225 -18.17 14.49 19.74
CA PRO A 225 -19.58 14.52 19.38
C PRO A 225 -20.24 13.16 19.62
N LYS A 226 -21.35 13.17 20.36
CA LYS A 226 -22.14 11.96 20.70
C LYS A 226 -23.30 11.83 19.74
N PHE A 227 -23.08 11.14 18.62
CA PHE A 227 -24.14 10.73 17.70
C PHE A 227 -24.80 9.43 18.16
N ALA A 228 -26.07 9.22 17.80
CA ALA A 228 -26.82 8.03 18.21
C ALA A 228 -26.26 6.71 17.65
N GLU A 229 -25.52 6.80 16.54
CA GLU A 229 -24.92 5.67 15.82
C GLU A 229 -23.54 5.27 16.36
N ILE A 230 -22.95 6.07 17.26
CA ILE A 230 -21.65 5.76 17.87
C ILE A 230 -21.85 4.76 19.03
N PRO A 231 -21.04 3.70 19.09
CA PRO A 231 -21.00 2.79 20.24
C PRO A 231 -20.83 3.51 21.57
N LYS A 232 -21.57 3.07 22.58
CA LYS A 232 -21.45 3.57 23.96
C LYS A 232 -20.59 2.68 24.82
N THR A 233 -20.39 1.43 24.41
CA THR A 233 -19.63 0.42 25.14
C THR A 233 -18.69 -0.31 24.19
N ASP A 234 -17.63 -0.88 24.76
CA ASP A 234 -16.71 -1.71 24.02
C ASP A 234 -17.39 -2.95 23.43
N LEU A 235 -18.44 -3.46 24.08
CA LEU A 235 -19.26 -4.56 23.54
C LEU A 235 -20.03 -4.16 22.27
N GLU A 236 -20.53 -2.92 22.21
CA GLU A 236 -21.19 -2.41 20.99
C GLU A 236 -20.17 -2.15 19.87
N ALA A 237 -18.98 -1.64 20.21
CA ALA A 237 -17.90 -1.44 19.25
C ALA A 237 -17.36 -2.76 18.71
N LEU A 238 -17.22 -3.78 19.56
CA LEU A 238 -16.83 -5.12 19.16
C LEU A 238 -17.78 -5.71 18.10
N LYS A 239 -19.10 -5.58 18.29
CA LYS A 239 -20.09 -6.08 17.31
C LYS A 239 -19.95 -5.43 15.94
N LEU A 240 -19.64 -4.13 15.89
CA LEU A 240 -19.34 -3.45 14.62
C LEU A 240 -18.02 -3.95 14.03
N GLY A 241 -17.01 -4.18 14.86
CA GLY A 241 -15.74 -4.78 14.45
C GLY A 241 -15.93 -6.16 13.82
N GLU A 242 -16.73 -7.03 14.45
CA GLU A 242 -17.08 -8.37 13.95
C GLU A 242 -17.85 -8.31 12.62
N GLU A 243 -18.77 -7.35 12.47
CA GLU A 243 -19.42 -7.08 11.19
C GLU A 243 -18.38 -6.70 10.11
N SER A 244 -17.45 -5.81 10.46
CA SER A 244 -16.38 -5.40 9.55
C SER A 244 -15.45 -6.56 9.17
N LEU A 245 -15.10 -7.43 10.12
CA LEU A 245 -14.29 -8.64 9.86
C LEU A 245 -14.96 -9.55 8.83
N ALA A 246 -16.27 -9.80 8.96
CA ALA A 246 -17.01 -10.60 7.99
C ALA A 246 -16.99 -9.95 6.58
N LEU A 247 -17.19 -8.63 6.50
CA LEU A 247 -17.17 -7.89 5.24
C LEU A 247 -15.77 -7.86 4.61
N LEU A 248 -14.73 -7.68 5.41
CA LEU A 248 -13.34 -7.66 4.96
C LEU A 248 -12.88 -9.03 4.45
N SER A 249 -13.35 -10.11 5.09
CA SER A 249 -13.11 -11.49 4.65
C SER A 249 -13.76 -11.76 3.30
N ASP A 250 -15.02 -11.36 3.10
CA ASP A 250 -15.73 -11.42 1.82
C ASP A 250 -15.06 -10.60 0.70
N GLU A 251 -14.28 -9.57 1.06
CA GLU A 251 -13.54 -8.71 0.13
C GLU A 251 -12.08 -9.16 -0.09
N GLU A 252 -11.63 -10.19 0.63
CA GLU A 252 -10.24 -10.68 0.63
C GLU A 252 -9.20 -9.58 0.94
N LEU A 253 -9.55 -8.63 1.81
CA LEU A 253 -8.70 -7.49 2.21
C LEU A 253 -7.84 -7.84 3.43
N VAL A 254 -6.79 -8.63 3.20
CA VAL A 254 -5.95 -9.25 4.24
C VAL A 254 -5.28 -8.24 5.18
N GLU A 255 -4.69 -7.16 4.67
CA GLU A 255 -4.06 -6.14 5.52
C GLU A 255 -5.08 -5.47 6.47
N GLN A 256 -6.25 -5.10 5.94
CA GLN A 256 -7.31 -4.48 6.71
C GLN A 256 -7.94 -5.45 7.72
N LEU A 257 -7.98 -6.76 7.43
CA LEU A 257 -8.38 -7.78 8.39
C LEU A 257 -7.47 -7.77 9.62
N GLY A 258 -6.15 -7.74 9.44
CA GLY A 258 -5.19 -7.71 10.56
C GLY A 258 -5.44 -6.52 11.49
N VAL A 259 -5.57 -5.32 10.91
CA VAL A 259 -5.88 -4.10 11.68
C VAL A 259 -7.21 -4.23 12.44
N MET A 260 -8.24 -4.81 11.83
CA MET A 260 -9.54 -4.97 12.45
C MET A 260 -9.53 -6.03 13.57
N TYR A 261 -8.75 -7.11 13.44
CA TYR A 261 -8.57 -8.09 14.50
C TYR A 261 -7.95 -7.45 15.75
N GLY A 262 -6.90 -6.64 15.60
CA GLY A 262 -6.30 -5.91 16.72
C GLY A 262 -7.28 -4.94 17.40
N LEU A 263 -8.14 -4.28 16.61
CA LEU A 263 -9.24 -3.46 17.16
C LEU A 263 -10.27 -4.30 17.92
N CYS A 264 -10.67 -5.44 17.39
CA CYS A 264 -11.61 -6.36 18.03
C CYS A 264 -11.06 -6.92 19.34
N SER A 265 -9.78 -7.33 19.38
CA SER A 265 -9.10 -7.73 20.62
C SER A 265 -9.18 -6.62 21.68
N LYS A 266 -8.85 -5.38 21.31
CA LYS A 266 -8.90 -4.23 22.22
C LYS A 266 -10.31 -3.99 22.77
N PHE A 267 -11.34 -4.07 21.93
CA PHE A 267 -12.73 -3.93 22.37
C PHE A 267 -13.19 -5.11 23.24
N ALA A 268 -12.82 -6.34 22.88
CA ALA A 268 -13.11 -7.52 23.70
C ALA A 268 -12.51 -7.40 25.12
N LYS A 269 -11.24 -6.97 25.24
CA LYS A 269 -10.61 -6.65 26.54
C LYS A 269 -11.36 -5.57 27.31
N GLY A 270 -11.75 -4.49 26.64
CA GLY A 270 -12.53 -3.40 27.24
C GLY A 270 -13.92 -3.84 27.73
N ALA A 271 -14.51 -4.84 27.09
CA ALA A 271 -15.77 -5.46 27.49
C ALA A 271 -15.62 -6.57 28.56
N GLY A 272 -14.39 -6.91 28.97
CA GLY A 272 -14.11 -8.00 29.91
C GLY A 272 -14.22 -9.41 29.30
N LEU A 273 -14.18 -9.52 27.97
CA LEU A 273 -14.25 -10.75 27.19
C LEU A 273 -12.84 -11.21 26.81
N TYR A 274 -12.05 -11.65 27.79
CA TYR A 274 -10.62 -11.93 27.61
C TYR A 274 -10.34 -13.12 26.69
N ASP A 275 -11.10 -14.22 26.82
CA ASP A 275 -10.92 -15.41 25.96
C ASP A 275 -11.10 -15.05 24.48
N PHE A 276 -12.14 -14.28 24.13
CA PHE A 276 -12.36 -13.79 22.78
C PHE A 276 -11.27 -12.84 22.30
N ALA A 277 -10.67 -12.07 23.22
CA ALA A 277 -9.59 -11.17 22.86
C ALA A 277 -8.32 -11.94 22.47
N GLU A 278 -8.02 -13.05 23.15
CA GLU A 278 -6.91 -13.93 22.82
C GLU A 278 -7.09 -14.55 21.43
N ASP A 279 -8.30 -15.01 21.09
CA ASP A 279 -8.62 -15.52 19.74
C ASP A 279 -8.35 -14.45 18.65
N TYR A 280 -8.76 -13.20 18.89
CA TYR A 280 -8.51 -12.11 17.94
C TYR A 280 -7.02 -11.76 17.80
N GLU A 281 -6.23 -11.88 18.88
CA GLU A 281 -4.78 -11.66 18.84
C GLU A 281 -4.06 -12.76 18.05
N GLU A 282 -4.52 -14.00 18.15
CA GLU A 282 -4.01 -15.11 17.33
C GLU A 282 -4.26 -14.85 15.84
N MET A 283 -5.47 -14.43 15.47
CA MET A 283 -5.81 -14.11 14.08
C MET A 283 -5.04 -12.89 13.54
N GLU A 284 -4.87 -11.84 14.33
CA GLU A 284 -4.01 -10.69 13.96
C GLU A 284 -2.57 -11.15 13.72
N PHE A 285 -2.05 -12.02 14.58
CA PHE A 285 -0.70 -12.57 14.47
C PHE A 285 -0.53 -13.42 13.21
N GLU A 286 -1.49 -14.29 12.86
CA GLU A 286 -1.45 -15.07 11.61
C GLU A 286 -1.35 -14.17 10.37
N ILE A 287 -2.11 -13.07 10.35
CA ILE A 287 -2.04 -12.09 9.26
C ILE A 287 -0.70 -11.37 9.24
N LEU A 288 -0.16 -11.00 10.41
CA LEU A 288 1.15 -10.38 10.50
C LEU A 288 2.23 -11.29 9.91
N VAL A 289 2.21 -12.59 10.25
CA VAL A 289 3.16 -13.57 9.70
C VAL A 289 3.09 -13.64 8.17
N ILE A 290 1.87 -13.63 7.61
CA ILE A 290 1.67 -13.62 6.14
C ILE A 290 2.18 -12.31 5.51
N THR A 291 1.99 -11.18 6.20
CA THR A 291 2.19 -9.84 5.62
C THR A 291 3.58 -9.25 5.83
N THR A 292 4.33 -9.73 6.83
CA THR A 292 5.67 -9.25 7.18
C THR A 292 6.73 -10.34 7.15
N GLY A 293 6.35 -11.62 7.06
CA GLY A 293 7.28 -12.74 7.10
C GLY A 293 7.95 -12.97 8.45
N ASP A 294 7.48 -12.31 9.53
CA ASP A 294 8.11 -12.28 10.86
C ASP A 294 8.20 -13.65 11.59
N PHE A 295 7.84 -14.77 10.95
CA PHE A 295 8.07 -16.12 11.48
C PHE A 295 8.32 -17.19 10.39
N VAL A 296 9.12 -16.88 9.37
CA VAL A 296 9.76 -17.93 8.56
C VAL A 296 11.14 -18.25 9.15
N ASP A 297 11.16 -18.89 10.33
CA ASP A 297 12.22 -19.82 10.81
C ASP A 297 11.83 -20.49 12.15
#